data_AF-A0A1F9MNR7-F1
#
_entry.id   AF-A0A1F9MNR7-F1
#
_cell.length_a   1.000
_cell.length_b   1.000
_cell.length_c   1.000
_cell.angle_alpha   90.00
_cell.angle_beta   90.00
_cell.angle_gamma   90.00
#
_symmetry.space_group_name_H-M   'P 1'
#
loop_
_entity.id
_entity.type
_entity.pdbx_description
1 polymer ?
#
loop_
_entity_poly.entity_id
_entity_poly.type
_entity_poly.pdbx_seq_one_letter_code
_entity_poly.pdbx_strand_id
1 'polypeptide(L)'
;MGVNALVKKVLNEVGIKPERFSLQWASAAEAPRFVKLITDFTGQIKKLGPLGQPEGLSLEEMKTRTNKAMALVSDIKLRIGFGNITKTMRKEGGKITQARVAELVDQKLSKTISAGLI
;
A
#
# COMPACT_ATOMS: atom_id res chain seq x y z
N MET A 1 -0.79 10.39 1.61
CA MET A 1 -1.87 9.78 2.41
C MET A 1 -2.72 8.80 1.59
N GLY A 2 -3.29 9.20 0.45
CA GLY A 2 -4.07 8.33 -0.47
C GLY A 2 -3.39 7.01 -0.87
N VAL A 3 -2.20 7.13 -1.45
CA VAL A 3 -1.46 5.99 -2.03
C VAL A 3 -1.05 4.97 -0.97
N ASN A 4 -0.84 5.40 0.28
CA ASN A 4 -0.48 4.50 1.38
C ASN A 4 -1.56 3.43 1.62
N ALA A 5 -2.83 3.84 1.65
CA ALA A 5 -3.95 2.92 1.84
C ALA A 5 -4.07 1.93 0.66
N LEU A 6 -3.94 2.43 -0.58
CA LEU A 6 -4.00 1.59 -1.77
C LEU A 6 -2.89 0.53 -1.79
N VAL A 7 -1.63 0.93 -1.54
CA VAL A 7 -0.49 0.01 -1.54
C VAL A 7 -0.65 -1.05 -0.45
N LYS A 8 -1.00 -0.65 0.78
CA LYS A 8 -1.22 -1.60 1.87
C LYS A 8 -2.34 -2.59 1.58
N LYS A 9 -3.44 -2.12 0.98
CA LYS A 9 -4.55 -2.98 0.55
C LYS A 9 -4.09 -3.99 -0.51
N VAL A 10 -3.40 -3.54 -1.55
CA VAL A 10 -2.89 -4.42 -2.62
C VAL A 10 -1.92 -5.45 -2.07
N LEU A 11 -0.96 -5.06 -1.21
CA LEU A 11 -0.02 -5.99 -0.57
C LEU A 11 -0.76 -7.07 0.23
N ASN A 12 -1.75 -6.67 1.03
CA ASN A 12 -2.56 -7.62 1.81
C ASN A 12 -3.30 -8.62 0.90
N GLU A 13 -3.89 -8.16 -0.19
CA GLU A 13 -4.64 -9.01 -1.13
C GLU A 13 -3.74 -10.00 -1.88
N VAL A 14 -2.48 -9.66 -2.13
CA VAL A 14 -1.50 -10.62 -2.71
C VAL A 14 -0.77 -11.46 -1.65
N GLY A 15 -1.15 -11.34 -0.38
CA GLY A 15 -0.60 -12.11 0.74
C GLY A 15 0.82 -11.68 1.15
N ILE A 16 1.18 -10.42 0.90
CA ILE A 16 2.43 -9.82 1.38
C ILE A 16 2.08 -8.95 2.60
N LYS A 17 2.83 -9.13 3.69
CA LYS A 17 2.65 -8.36 4.93
C LYS A 17 2.71 -6.85 4.65
N PRO A 18 1.63 -6.06 4.90
CA PRO A 18 1.60 -4.63 4.63
C PRO A 18 2.67 -3.82 5.38
N GLU A 19 3.19 -4.37 6.47
CA GLU A 19 4.32 -3.86 7.25
C GLU A 19 5.61 -3.73 6.45
N ARG A 20 5.73 -4.45 5.32
CA ARG A 20 6.87 -4.33 4.40
C ARG A 20 6.88 -3.02 3.61
N PHE A 21 5.85 -2.19 3.77
CA PHE A 21 5.75 -0.87 3.17
C PHE A 21 5.50 0.20 4.25
N SER A 22 6.29 1.27 4.19
CA SER A 22 6.15 2.43 5.06
C SER A 22 6.27 3.72 4.25
N LEU A 23 5.29 4.61 4.41
CA LEU A 23 5.32 5.96 3.85
C LEU A 23 5.34 6.96 5.00
N GLN A 24 6.47 7.65 5.17
CA GLN A 24 6.70 8.60 6.26
C GLN A 24 7.24 9.91 5.69
N TRP A 25 7.02 10.99 6.43
CA TRP A 25 7.48 12.34 6.06
C TRP A 25 8.57 12.80 7.02
N ALA A 26 9.63 13.37 6.46
CA ALA A 26 10.66 14.11 7.16
C ALA A 26 11.11 15.25 6.23
N SER A 27 11.20 16.46 6.76
CA SER A 27 11.77 17.61 6.04
C SER A 27 13.30 17.59 6.08
N ALA A 28 13.93 18.43 5.27
CA ALA A 28 15.40 18.56 5.24
C ALA A 28 15.99 19.03 6.60
N ALA A 29 15.21 19.72 7.42
CA ALA A 29 15.62 20.17 8.76
C ALA A 29 15.47 19.09 9.85
N GLU A 30 14.83 17.95 9.56
CA GLU A 30 14.52 16.91 10.52
C GLU A 30 15.48 15.70 10.42
N ALA A 31 16.78 15.95 10.33
CA ALA A 31 17.77 14.86 10.19
C ALA A 31 17.67 13.76 11.28
N PRO A 32 17.49 14.08 12.59
CA PRO A 32 17.31 13.05 13.61
C PRO A 32 16.05 12.18 13.40
N ARG A 33 14.96 12.78 12.90
CA ARG A 33 13.72 12.05 12.58
C ARG A 33 13.95 11.10 11.42
N PHE A 34 14.62 11.55 10.36
CA PHE A 34 14.93 10.72 9.21
C PHE A 34 15.75 9.48 9.63
N VAL A 35 16.82 9.68 10.40
CA VAL A 35 17.64 8.58 10.92
C VAL A 35 16.80 7.58 11.72
N LYS A 36 15.94 8.08 12.62
CA LYS A 36 15.04 7.23 13.40
C LYS A 36 14.08 6.43 12.51
N LEU A 37 13.40 7.07 11.56
CA LEU A 37 12.44 6.42 10.67
C LEU A 37 13.09 5.27 9.86
N ILE A 38 14.30 5.48 9.34
CA ILE A 38 15.04 4.45 8.61
C ILE A 38 15.50 3.33 9.54
N THR A 39 16.02 3.67 10.73
CA THR A 39 16.48 2.69 11.72
C THR A 39 15.33 1.79 12.18
N ASP A 40 14.18 2.37 12.52
CA ASP A 40 13.00 1.64 12.97
C ASP A 40 12.46 0.73 11.86
N PHE A 41 12.36 1.24 10.63
CA PHE A 41 11.87 0.45 9.50
C PHE A 41 12.82 -0.69 9.13
N THR A 42 14.14 -0.44 9.08
CA THR A 42 15.12 -1.52 8.80
C THR A 42 15.12 -2.57 9.91
N GLY A 43 14.98 -2.17 11.17
CA GLY A 43 14.77 -3.08 12.30
C GLY A 43 13.51 -3.94 12.15
N GLN A 44 12.40 -3.33 11.70
CA GLN A 44 11.16 -4.05 11.41
C GLN A 44 11.32 -5.07 10.27
N ILE A 45 11.96 -4.70 9.16
CA ILE A 45 12.21 -5.62 8.04
C ILE A 45 13.11 -6.78 8.47
N LYS A 46 14.14 -6.53 9.28
CA LYS A 46 14.99 -7.59 9.85
C LYS A 46 14.19 -8.58 10.71
N LYS A 47 13.28 -8.07 11.54
CA LYS A 47 12.39 -8.92 12.38
C LYS A 47 11.40 -9.73 11.55
N LEU A 48 10.88 -9.14 10.47
CA LEU A 48 10.01 -9.86 9.53
C LEU A 48 10.80 -10.97 8.84
N GLY A 49 12.04 -10.70 8.42
CA GLY A 49 12.87 -11.65 7.68
C GLY A 49 12.70 -11.51 6.16
N PRO A 50 13.41 -12.34 5.38
CA PRO A 50 13.40 -12.29 3.92
C PRO A 50 11.99 -12.32 3.33
N LEU A 51 11.80 -11.70 2.17
CA LEU A 51 10.51 -11.70 1.48
C LEU A 51 10.13 -13.13 1.07
N GLY A 52 8.94 -13.60 1.45
CA GLY A 52 8.43 -14.94 1.11
C GLY A 52 8.52 -15.95 2.24
N GLN A 53 9.60 -15.95 3.03
CA GLN A 53 9.74 -16.94 4.10
C GLN A 53 8.66 -16.80 5.19
N PRO A 54 8.40 -15.60 5.74
CA PRO A 54 7.35 -15.38 6.74
C PRO A 54 5.94 -15.48 6.19
N GLU A 55 5.81 -15.44 4.86
CA GLU A 55 4.56 -15.63 4.13
C GLU A 55 4.35 -17.12 3.74
N GLY A 56 5.35 -17.99 3.94
CA GLY A 56 5.30 -19.40 3.56
C GLY A 56 5.33 -19.64 2.05
N LEU A 57 5.92 -18.72 1.28
CA LEU A 57 5.89 -18.73 -0.18
C LEU A 57 7.28 -19.00 -0.76
N SER A 58 7.31 -19.75 -1.86
CA SER A 58 8.50 -19.87 -2.70
C SER A 58 8.81 -18.55 -3.41
N LEU A 59 10.07 -18.41 -3.88
CA LEU A 59 10.50 -17.24 -4.63
C LEU A 59 9.69 -17.06 -5.93
N GLU A 60 9.33 -18.15 -6.60
CA GLU A 60 8.55 -18.11 -7.85
C GLU A 60 7.08 -17.71 -7.62
N GLU A 61 6.47 -18.18 -6.54
CA GLU A 61 5.13 -17.72 -6.14
C GLU A 61 5.16 -16.24 -5.76
N MET A 62 6.19 -15.79 -5.05
CA MET A 62 6.35 -14.40 -4.66
C MET A 62 6.51 -13.49 -5.88
N LYS A 63 7.33 -13.89 -6.86
CA LYS A 63 7.46 -13.17 -8.14
C LYS A 63 6.14 -13.09 -8.86
N THR A 64 5.42 -14.20 -8.99
CA THR A 64 4.11 -14.26 -9.66
C THR A 64 3.10 -13.31 -9.00
N ARG A 65 2.99 -13.34 -7.66
CA ARG A 65 2.10 -12.46 -6.89
C ARG A 65 2.45 -10.99 -7.04
N THR A 66 3.74 -10.66 -6.98
CA THR A 66 4.22 -9.28 -7.15
C THR A 66 3.95 -8.78 -8.57
N ASN A 67 4.15 -9.62 -9.58
CA ASN A 67 3.84 -9.28 -10.97
C ASN A 67 2.34 -9.07 -11.20
N LYS A 68 1.47 -9.91 -10.63
CA LYS A 68 0.01 -9.69 -10.64
C LYS A 68 -0.36 -8.36 -9.97
N ALA A 69 0.21 -8.07 -8.80
CA ALA A 69 0.01 -6.79 -8.13
C ALA A 69 0.42 -5.61 -9.02
N MET A 70 1.59 -5.71 -9.68
CA MET A 70 2.12 -4.69 -10.58
C MET A 70 1.22 -4.47 -11.80
N ALA A 71 0.71 -5.54 -12.40
CA ALA A 71 -0.23 -5.45 -13.52
C ALA A 71 -1.54 -4.77 -13.09
N LEU A 72 -2.09 -5.16 -11.95
CA LEU A 72 -3.30 -4.57 -11.39
C LEU A 72 -3.13 -3.06 -11.12
N VAL A 73 -2.05 -2.62 -10.45
CA VAL A 73 -1.86 -1.19 -10.15
C VAL A 73 -1.55 -0.35 -11.39
N SER A 74 -1.05 -1.00 -12.44
CA SER A 74 -0.81 -0.38 -13.75
C SER A 74 -2.07 -0.33 -14.61
N ASP A 75 -3.14 -1.05 -14.25
CA ASP A 75 -4.41 -1.01 -14.96
C ASP A 75 -5.04 0.39 -14.93
N ILE A 76 -5.59 0.81 -16.06
CA ILE A 76 -6.17 2.15 -16.21
C ILE A 76 -7.46 2.31 -15.40
N LYS A 77 -8.28 1.24 -15.28
CA LYS A 77 -9.55 1.32 -14.55
C LYS A 77 -9.29 1.49 -13.06
N LEU A 78 -8.30 0.79 -12.50
CA LEU A 78 -7.90 0.99 -11.10
C LEU A 78 -7.40 2.42 -10.87
N ARG A 79 -6.53 2.94 -11.75
CA ARG A 79 -6.00 4.31 -11.63
C ARG A 79 -7.10 5.37 -11.71
N ILE A 80 -8.05 5.21 -12.63
CA ILE A 80 -9.23 6.10 -12.74
C ILE A 80 -10.11 5.99 -11.48
N GLY A 81 -10.37 4.77 -11.01
CA GLY A 81 -11.15 4.52 -9.79
C GLY A 81 -10.53 5.20 -8.56
N PHE A 82 -9.22 5.08 -8.39
CA PHE A 82 -8.48 5.77 -7.34
C PHE A 82 -8.54 7.29 -7.49
N GLY A 83 -8.41 7.83 -8.71
CA GLY A 83 -8.62 9.25 -8.99
C GLY A 83 -10.01 9.74 -8.57
N ASN A 84 -11.05 8.93 -8.77
CA ASN A 84 -12.42 9.26 -8.37
C ASN A 84 -12.63 9.30 -6.84
N ILE A 85 -11.81 8.60 -6.04
CA ILE A 85 -11.81 8.75 -4.57
C ILE A 85 -11.51 10.20 -4.20
N THR A 86 -10.49 10.80 -4.83
CA THR A 86 -10.11 12.20 -4.53
C THR A 86 -11.23 13.19 -4.86
N LYS A 87 -12.03 12.92 -5.90
CA LYS A 87 -13.22 13.73 -6.24
C LYS A 87 -14.28 13.65 -5.15
N THR A 88 -14.51 12.46 -4.57
CA THR A 88 -15.45 12.29 -3.46
C THR A 88 -14.99 13.03 -2.21
N MET A 89 -13.71 12.94 -1.87
CA MET A 89 -13.16 13.66 -0.71
C MET A 89 -13.30 15.18 -0.83
N ARG A 90 -13.12 15.73 -2.04
CA ARG A 90 -13.35 17.17 -2.30
C ARG A 90 -14.81 17.56 -2.08
N LYS A 91 -15.76 16.73 -2.51
CA LYS A 91 -17.20 16.97 -2.32
C LYS A 91 -17.61 16.90 -0.85
N GLU A 92 -16.96 16.06 -0.04
CA GLU A 92 -17.19 15.91 1.41
C GLU A 92 -16.56 17.04 2.26
N GLY A 93 -16.17 18.16 1.65
CA GLY A 93 -15.58 19.29 2.36
C GLY A 93 -14.11 19.09 2.78
N GLY A 94 -13.38 18.19 2.12
CA GLY A 94 -11.93 18.07 2.30
C GLY A 94 -11.49 17.38 3.59
N LYS A 95 -12.33 16.51 4.17
CA LYS A 95 -11.94 15.64 5.30
C LYS A 95 -10.86 14.63 4.87
N ILE A 96 -9.60 15.05 4.88
CA ILE A 96 -8.44 14.25 4.47
C ILE A 96 -7.81 13.65 5.72
N THR A 97 -8.42 12.60 6.26
CA THR A 97 -7.84 11.76 7.31
C THR A 97 -7.41 10.41 6.74
N GLN A 98 -6.40 9.79 7.35
CA GLN A 98 -5.92 8.48 6.88
C GLN A 98 -7.01 7.39 6.95
N ALA A 99 -7.81 7.40 8.01
CA ALA A 99 -8.90 6.45 8.20
C ALA A 99 -9.97 6.59 7.11
N ARG A 100 -10.41 7.81 6.79
CA ARG A 100 -11.41 8.04 5.74
C ARG A 100 -10.91 7.65 4.37
N VAL A 101 -9.64 7.92 4.08
CA VAL A 101 -8.98 7.49 2.84
C VAL A 101 -8.99 5.97 2.71
N ALA A 102 -8.62 5.24 3.77
CA ALA A 102 -8.61 3.79 3.78
C ALA A 102 -10.01 3.22 3.54
N GLU A 103 -11.01 3.75 4.24
CA GLU A 103 -12.41 3.37 4.06
C GLU A 103 -12.88 3.56 2.61
N LEU A 104 -12.56 4.70 1.98
CA LEU A 104 -12.94 4.96 0.59
C LEU A 104 -12.21 4.06 -0.41
N VAL A 105 -10.94 3.71 -0.15
CA VAL A 105 -10.20 2.73 -0.93
C VAL A 105 -10.89 1.37 -0.83
N ASP A 106 -11.25 0.94 0.37
CA ASP A 106 -11.92 -0.35 0.57
C ASP A 106 -13.31 -0.37 -0.09
N GLN A 107 -14.14 0.66 0.12
CA GLN A 107 -15.49 0.73 -0.45
C GLN A 107 -15.49 0.73 -1.98
N LYS A 108 -14.56 1.46 -2.61
CA LYS A 108 -14.61 1.69 -4.06
C LYS A 108 -13.71 0.79 -4.87
N LEU A 109 -12.62 0.30 -4.30
CA LEU A 109 -11.60 -0.43 -5.05
C LEU A 109 -11.49 -1.90 -4.67
N SER A 110 -12.06 -2.36 -3.55
CA SER A 110 -11.97 -3.80 -3.18
C SER A 110 -12.46 -4.71 -4.29
N LYS A 111 -13.60 -4.39 -4.94
CA LYS A 111 -14.12 -5.21 -6.05
C LYS A 111 -13.16 -5.28 -7.22
N THR A 112 -12.56 -4.16 -7.62
CA THR A 112 -11.61 -4.08 -8.74
C THR A 112 -10.29 -4.79 -8.40
N ILE A 113 -9.81 -4.63 -7.17
CA ILE A 113 -8.57 -5.22 -6.69
C ILE A 113 -8.71 -6.73 -6.61
N SER A 114 -9.76 -7.25 -5.97
CA SER A 114 -9.98 -8.69 -5.85
C SER A 114 -10.28 -9.33 -7.21
N ALA A 115 -11.02 -8.66 -8.10
CA ALA A 115 -11.31 -9.18 -9.44
C ALA A 115 -10.07 -9.24 -10.36
N GLY A 116 -9.09 -8.35 -10.17
CA GLY A 116 -7.86 -8.34 -10.97
C GLY A 116 -6.73 -9.23 -10.44
N LEU A 117 -6.93 -9.88 -9.28
CA LEU A 117 -5.96 -10.80 -8.68
C LEU A 117 -6.31 -12.29 -8.88
N ILE A 118 -7.59 -12.57 -9.17
CA ILE A 118 -8.06 -13.88 -9.69
C ILE A 118 -7.41 -14.09 -11.07
#